data_AF-A0A6B3HRY7-F1
#
_entry.id   AF-A0A6B3HRY7-F1
#
_cell.length_a   1.000
_cell.length_b   1.000
_cell.length_c   1.000
_cell.angle_alpha   90.00
_cell.angle_beta   90.00
_cell.angle_gamma   90.00
#
_symmetry.space_group_name_H-M   'P 1'
#
loop_
_entity.id
_entity.type
_entity.pdbx_description
1 polymer ?
#
loop_
_entity_poly.entity_id
_entity_poly.type
_entity_poly.pdbx_seq_one_letter_code
_entity_poly.pdbx_strand_id
1 'polypeptide(L)' 'SEFTTWIKETLNNGAVDTARQNLTIEIKDSTGETVRRIQLMQGWASKWEGPSLKAGESSAATETVTITFEEIVVE' A
#
# COMPACT_ATOMS: atom_id res chain seq x y z
N SER A 1 7.35 -10.49 2.90
CA SER A 1 7.20 -9.42 3.90
C SER A 1 5.78 -9.48 4.43
N GLU A 2 5.54 -8.97 5.64
CA GLU A 2 4.18 -8.90 6.22
C GLU A 2 3.21 -8.11 5.32
N PHE A 3 3.71 -7.06 4.65
CA PHE A 3 2.95 -6.29 3.65
C PHE A 3 2.43 -7.15 2.49
N THR A 4 3.28 -8.00 1.89
CA THR A 4 2.85 -8.91 0.82
C THR A 4 1.85 -9.95 1.31
N THR A 5 1.96 -10.41 2.55
CA THR A 5 0.97 -11.33 3.16
C THR A 5 -0.37 -10.62 3.33
N TRP A 6 -0.38 -9.40 3.86
CA TRP A 6 -1.59 -8.58 4.01
C TRP A 6 -2.30 -8.32 2.67
N ILE A 7 -1.54 -8.01 1.61
CA ILE A 7 -2.09 -7.86 0.24
C ILE A 7 -2.74 -9.17 -0.24
N LYS A 8 -2.09 -10.31 -0.01
CA LYS A 8 -2.62 -11.62 -0.42
C LYS A 8 -3.87 -11.99 0.37
N GLU A 9 -3.94 -11.67 1.64
CA GLU A 9 -5.11 -11.96 2.49
C GLU A 9 -6.32 -11.09 2.11
N THR A 10 -6.11 -9.79 1.91
CA THR A 10 -7.16 -8.86 1.45
C THR A 10 -7.71 -9.23 0.07
N LEU A 11 -6.82 -9.55 -0.88
CA LEU A 11 -7.21 -9.82 -2.28
C LEU A 11 -7.70 -11.25 -2.54
N ASN A 12 -7.02 -12.27 -2.01
CA ASN A 12 -7.30 -13.66 -2.41
C ASN A 12 -8.36 -14.32 -1.54
N ASN A 13 -8.44 -13.96 -0.25
CA ASN A 13 -9.37 -14.60 0.68
C ASN A 13 -10.69 -13.82 0.81
N GLY A 14 -10.84 -12.68 0.11
CA GLY A 14 -12.00 -11.79 0.27
C GLY A 14 -12.17 -11.29 1.71
N ALA A 15 -11.11 -11.40 2.52
CA ALA A 15 -11.11 -11.16 3.95
C ALA A 15 -10.97 -9.65 4.25
N VAL A 16 -11.65 -8.83 3.45
CA VAL A 16 -11.56 -7.37 3.46
C VAL A 16 -11.95 -6.83 4.83
N ASP A 17 -12.99 -7.39 5.45
CA ASP A 17 -13.48 -6.94 6.77
C ASP A 17 -12.51 -7.24 7.91
N THR A 18 -11.77 -8.35 7.85
CA THR A 18 -10.78 -8.72 8.88
C THR A 18 -9.41 -8.12 8.65
N ALA A 19 -9.11 -7.72 7.41
CA ALA A 19 -7.82 -7.20 7.02
C ALA A 19 -7.80 -5.67 6.89
N ARG A 20 -8.86 -4.97 7.30
CA ARG A 20 -8.86 -3.51 7.40
C ARG A 20 -7.79 -3.08 8.40
N GLN A 21 -6.89 -2.21 7.96
CA GLN A 21 -5.83 -1.67 8.80
C GLN A 21 -5.70 -0.17 8.59
N ASN A 22 -5.32 0.54 9.66
CA ASN A 22 -4.99 1.95 9.56
C ASN A 22 -3.58 2.09 8.97
N LEU A 23 -3.44 2.87 7.91
CA LEU A 23 -2.16 3.15 7.29
C LEU A 23 -1.73 4.57 7.62
N THR A 24 -0.43 4.76 7.84
CA THR A 24 0.16 6.09 8.02
C THR A 24 1.25 6.29 6.97
N ILE A 25 1.14 7.37 6.21
CA ILE A 25 2.14 7.83 5.26
C ILE A 25 2.79 9.06 5.86
N GLU A 26 4.10 8.98 6.12
CA GLU A 26 4.89 10.08 6.63
C GLU A 26 5.78 10.64 5.53
N ILE A 27 5.61 11.92 5.22
CA ILE A 27 6.49 12.65 4.32
C ILE A 27 7.62 13.20 5.18
N LYS A 28 8.84 12.73 4.91
CA LYS A 28 10.04 13.12 5.64
C LYS A 28 10.89 14.12 4.85
N ASP A 29 11.54 15.03 5.56
CA ASP A 29 12.54 15.92 4.96
C ASP A 29 13.92 15.23 4.82
N SER A 30 14.90 15.99 4.32
CA SER A 30 16.29 15.53 4.18
C SER A 30 16.98 15.19 5.50
N THR A 31 16.45 15.65 6.64
CA THR A 31 16.96 15.33 7.98
C THR A 31 16.22 14.16 8.63
N GLY A 32 15.18 13.63 7.98
CA GLY A 32 14.38 12.51 8.46
C GLY A 32 13.23 12.91 9.39
N GLU A 33 12.98 14.20 9.58
CA GLU A 33 11.85 14.69 10.36
C GLU A 33 10.56 14.61 9.53
N THR A 34 9.45 14.24 10.18
CA THR A 34 8.14 14.16 9.53
C THR A 34 7.59 15.57 9.32
N VAL A 35 7.55 16.01 8.06
CA VAL A 35 7.00 17.30 7.64
C VAL A 35 5.48 17.25 7.50
N ARG A 36 4.95 16.08 7.16
CA ARG A 36 3.51 15.85 6.99
C ARG A 36 3.17 14.41 7.28
N ARG A 37 2.02 14.18 7.90
CA ARG A 37 1.47 12.84 8.11
C ARG A 37 0.10 12.73 7.46
N ILE A 38 -0.10 11.64 6.74
CA ILE A 38 -1.39 11.27 6.14
C ILE A 38 -1.80 9.95 6.78
N GLN A 39 -2.93 9.94 7.46
CA GLN A 39 -3.51 8.74 8.04
C GLN A 39 -4.71 8.30 7.21
N LEU A 40 -4.69 7.04 6.78
CA LEU A 40 -5.79 6.38 6.08
C LEU A 40 -6.42 5.40 7.06
N MET A 41 -7.68 5.63 7.39
CA MET A 41 -8.42 4.79 8.33
C MET A 41 -9.11 3.66 7.59
N GLN A 42 -9.08 2.46 8.20
CA GLN A 42 -9.79 1.28 7.73
C GLN A 42 -9.46 0.93 6.26
N GLY A 43 -8.18 0.98 5.89
CA GLY A 43 -7.73 0.72 4.53
C GLY A 43 -7.56 -0.77 4.22
N TRP A 44 -7.77 -1.16 2.96
CA TRP A 44 -7.50 -2.49 2.42
C TRP A 44 -6.95 -2.42 0.99
N ALA A 45 -6.19 -3.43 0.57
CA ALA A 45 -5.76 -3.54 -0.82
C ALA A 45 -6.94 -4.03 -1.70
N SER A 46 -7.33 -3.24 -2.69
CA SER A 46 -8.43 -3.56 -3.61
C SER A 46 -7.94 -4.10 -4.95
N LYS A 47 -6.69 -3.81 -5.33
CA LYS A 47 -6.06 -4.31 -6.55
C LYS A 47 -4.56 -4.48 -6.37
N TRP A 48 -4.00 -5.52 -6.99
CA TRP A 48 -2.55 -5.69 -7.17
C TRP A 48 -2.25 -5.94 -8.64
N GLU A 49 -1.25 -5.25 -9.16
CA GLU A 49 -0.72 -5.42 -10.51
C GLU A 49 0.76 -5.76 -10.41
N GLY A 50 1.10 -6.95 -10.89
CA GLY A 50 2.48 -7.39 -10.97
C GLY A 50 3.28 -6.64 -12.05
N PRO A 51 4.62 -6.72 -11.99
CA PRO A 51 5.48 -6.05 -12.95
C PRO A 51 5.26 -6.59 -14.37
N SER A 52 5.32 -5.71 -15.38
CA SER A 52 5.34 -6.16 -16.77
C SER A 52 6.70 -6.80 -17.07
N LEU A 53 6.71 -8.12 -17.26
CA LEU A 53 7.93 -8.85 -17.61
C LEU A 53 8.12 -8.83 -19.13
N LYS A 54 9.03 -7.99 -19.62
CA LYS A 54 9.48 -8.01 -21.01
C LYS A 54 10.90 -8.53 -21.09
N ALA A 55 11.11 -9.54 -21.93
CA ALA A 55 12.44 -10.08 -22.18
C ALA A 55 13.35 -9.00 -22.79
N GLY A 56 14.47 -8.70 -22.13
CA GLY A 56 15.44 -7.70 -22.57
C GLY A 56 15.27 -6.29 -22.00
N GLU A 57 14.23 -6.04 -21.19
CA GLU A 57 14.05 -4.78 -20.48
C GLU A 57 14.82 -4.80 -19.14
N SER A 58 15.72 -3.84 -18.92
CA SER A 58 16.53 -3.73 -17.69
C SER A 58 15.92 -2.81 -16.63
N SER A 59 14.65 -2.44 -16.76
CA SER A 59 13.96 -1.60 -15.77
C SER A 59 13.66 -2.39 -14.49
N ALA A 60 13.66 -1.69 -13.35
CA ALA A 60 13.25 -2.29 -12.09
C ALA A 60 11.81 -2.81 -12.16
N ALA A 61 11.60 -4.05 -11.74
CA ALA A 61 10.28 -4.65 -11.62
C ALA A 61 9.46 -3.87 -10.58
N THR A 62 8.45 -3.14 -11.05
CA THR A 62 7.57 -2.33 -10.20
C THR A 62 6.24 -3.05 -9.98
N GLU A 63 5.86 -3.20 -8.72
CA GLU A 63 4.54 -3.69 -8.33
C GLU A 63 3.66 -2.49 -7.97
N THR A 64 2.40 -2.53 -8.39
CA THR A 64 1.42 -1.48 -8.08
C THR A 64 0.29 -2.06 -7.24
N VAL A 65 0.01 -1.43 -6.09
CA VAL A 65 -1.09 -1.81 -5.20
C VAL A 65 -2.04 -0.65 -5.06
N THR A 66 -3.33 -0.89 -5.32
CA THR A 66 -4.39 0.08 -5.08
C THR A 66 -4.98 -0.16 -3.70
N ILE A 67 -5.02 0.89 -2.88
CA ILE A 67 -5.57 0.84 -1.52
C ILE A 67 -6.86 1.64 -1.51
N THR A 68 -7.92 1.05 -0.98
CA THR A 68 -9.20 1.72 -0.70
C THR A 68 -9.30 1.95 0.80
N PHE A 69 -9.81 3.11 1.21
CA PHE A 69 -9.93 3.52 2.61
C PHE A 69 -11.27 4.24 2.83
N GLU A 70 -11.70 4.33 4.09
CA GLU A 70 -12.98 4.97 4.44
C GLU A 70 -12.82 6.44 4.81
N GLU A 71 -11.73 6.78 5.51
CA GLU A 71 -11.47 8.13 5.97
C GLU A 71 -9.98 8.47 5.80
N ILE A 72 -9.71 9.74 5.52
CA ILE A 72 -8.37 10.29 5.42
C ILE A 72 -8.23 11.49 6.34
N VAL A 73 -7.19 11.48 7.17
CA VAL A 73 -6.79 12.59 8.03
C VAL A 73 -5.41 13.06 7.57
N VAL A 74 -5.26 14.36 7.37
CA VAL A 74 -3.98 14.96 6.98
C VAL A 74 -3.57 15.94 8.08
N GLU A 75 -2.41 15.68 8.67
CA GLU A 75 -1.78 16.46 9.76
C GLU A 75 -0.48 17.12 9.28
#